data_AF-A0A069DEX6-F1
#
_entry.id   AF-A0A069DEX6-F1
#
_cell.length_a   1.000
_cell.length_b   1.000
_cell.length_c   1.000
_cell.angle_alpha   90.00
_cell.angle_beta   90.00
_cell.angle_gamma   90.00
#
_symmetry.space_group_name_H-M   'P 1'
#
loop_
_entity.id
_entity.type
_entity.pdbx_description
1 polymer ?
#
loop_
_entity_poly.entity_id
_entity_poly.type
_entity_poly.pdbx_seq_one_letter_code
_entity_poly.pdbx_strand_id
1 'polypeptide(L)'
;MQNKHLYKDIRYLIEGNEVQQEVYRVLTQFKVMDKLEVYDPILTGTVPIAVDIEGSDLDIICEVHDFSEFNQRLTDQFGEYEGFKISEKIVDGIKRMKASFKLEDWDIEVFGQPIPTSEQNAYRHMLIEDRFLRLAGDDFANQVISLKRQGMKTEPAFAFLLYLNGDPYESLFELDNWSDEEIRLVGESYSNIICRVSDFVKNRVYSYKPSKDHIDPIFGPNAEYSYQRYIDDHNIFVSQGWNENVAHLTIHGKDEFTFKCTLLDVKKENPSLISALEASVVGDDDEDYEYFDADPSFLAVEVRDVEWKCHLPEESRELGEKFYTFVNSFLNHHFDNRSSDIKEVEPVKEYIEKDLWYLLKFPFEGKTYIRTRQLW
;
A
#
# COMPACT_ATOMS: atom_id res chain seq x y z
N MET A 1 20.26 -1.41 -15.15
CA MET A 1 20.53 -2.84 -15.42
C MET A 1 21.76 -3.39 -14.66
N GLN A 2 21.92 -3.12 -13.36
CA GLN A 2 23.10 -3.59 -12.58
C GLN A 2 22.90 -4.96 -11.89
N ASN A 3 21.70 -5.55 -11.88
CA ASN A 3 21.35 -6.70 -11.02
C ASN A 3 20.95 -8.01 -11.72
N LYS A 4 21.15 -8.16 -13.03
CA LYS A 4 20.70 -9.37 -13.77
C LYS A 4 21.30 -10.70 -13.26
N HIS A 5 22.36 -10.63 -12.45
CA HIS A 5 23.07 -11.76 -11.86
C HIS A 5 22.80 -11.97 -10.37
N LEU A 6 22.13 -11.05 -9.67
CA LEU A 6 22.00 -11.08 -8.21
C LEU A 6 21.29 -12.34 -7.70
N TYR A 7 20.32 -12.83 -8.46
CA TYR A 7 19.43 -13.93 -8.08
C TYR A 7 19.80 -15.27 -8.70
N LYS A 8 20.92 -15.37 -9.42
CA LYS A 8 21.36 -16.64 -10.04
C LYS A 8 21.94 -17.65 -9.04
N ASP A 9 22.11 -17.25 -7.79
CA ASP A 9 22.66 -18.07 -6.72
C ASP A 9 21.94 -17.69 -5.42
N ILE A 10 21.54 -18.66 -4.61
CA ILE A 10 20.77 -18.41 -3.37
C ILE A 10 21.59 -17.76 -2.23
N ARG A 11 22.91 -17.57 -2.37
CA ARG A 11 23.78 -17.01 -1.33
C ARG A 11 23.41 -15.60 -0.88
N TYR A 12 22.69 -14.80 -1.69
CA TYR A 12 22.20 -13.49 -1.25
C TYR A 12 21.24 -13.60 -0.05
N LEU A 13 20.57 -14.74 0.12
CA LEU A 13 19.67 -14.99 1.25
C LEU A 13 20.39 -15.05 2.60
N ILE A 14 21.71 -15.30 2.63
CA ILE A 14 22.51 -15.37 3.86
C ILE A 14 22.49 -14.02 4.61
N GLU A 15 22.50 -12.92 3.87
CA GLU A 15 22.48 -11.56 4.40
C GLU A 15 21.04 -11.00 4.49
N GLY A 16 20.04 -11.82 4.15
CA GLY A 16 18.63 -11.47 4.15
C GLY A 16 17.99 -11.47 5.54
N ASN A 17 16.67 -11.30 5.57
CA ASN A 17 15.86 -11.40 6.79
C ASN A 17 15.82 -12.85 7.34
N GLU A 18 15.18 -13.04 8.50
CA GLU A 18 15.09 -14.36 9.16
C GLU A 18 14.47 -15.44 8.25
N VAL A 19 13.45 -15.09 7.48
CA VAL A 19 12.80 -16.01 6.53
C VAL A 19 13.77 -16.39 5.40
N GLN A 20 14.49 -15.43 4.84
CA GLN A 20 15.45 -15.67 3.77
C GLN A 20 16.61 -16.56 4.25
N GLN A 21 17.15 -16.30 5.44
CA GLN A 21 18.20 -17.12 6.04
C GLN A 21 17.73 -18.56 6.30
N GLU A 22 16.48 -18.71 6.74
CA GLU A 22 15.85 -20.02 6.93
C GLU A 22 15.69 -20.77 5.60
N VAL A 23 15.21 -20.09 4.55
CA VAL A 23 15.08 -20.67 3.21
C VAL A 23 16.44 -21.07 2.65
N TYR A 24 17.49 -20.26 2.86
CA TYR A 24 18.85 -20.63 2.50
C TYR A 24 19.29 -21.92 3.19
N ARG A 25 19.01 -22.06 4.49
CA ARG A 25 19.32 -23.27 5.26
C ARG A 25 18.60 -24.48 4.67
N VAL A 26 17.29 -24.39 4.44
CA VAL A 26 16.47 -25.48 3.90
C VAL A 26 16.98 -25.92 2.53
N LEU A 27 17.11 -24.99 1.58
CA LEU A 27 17.55 -25.32 0.22
C LEU A 27 18.96 -25.92 0.18
N THR A 28 19.86 -25.46 1.06
CA THR A 28 21.23 -25.99 1.19
C THR A 28 21.25 -27.37 1.85
N GLN A 29 20.51 -27.56 2.94
CA GLN A 29 20.44 -28.83 3.68
C GLN A 29 19.95 -29.98 2.79
N PHE A 30 18.91 -29.71 2.00
CA PHE A 30 18.32 -30.70 1.09
C PHE A 30 18.94 -30.72 -0.31
N LYS A 31 19.92 -29.84 -0.55
CA LYS A 31 20.67 -29.69 -1.82
C LYS A 31 19.75 -29.52 -3.03
N VAL A 32 18.67 -28.75 -2.87
CA VAL A 32 17.63 -28.61 -3.89
C VAL A 32 18.21 -28.03 -5.17
N MET A 33 18.98 -26.94 -5.06
CA MET A 33 19.61 -26.28 -6.21
C MET A 33 20.66 -27.19 -6.88
N ASP A 34 21.50 -27.89 -6.10
CA ASP A 34 22.52 -28.83 -6.64
C ASP A 34 21.89 -29.98 -7.43
N LYS A 35 20.77 -30.53 -6.94
CA LYS A 35 20.03 -31.62 -7.61
C LYS A 35 19.45 -31.20 -8.96
N LEU A 36 19.19 -29.91 -9.11
CA LEU A 36 18.58 -29.29 -10.29
C LEU A 36 19.60 -28.52 -11.18
N GLU A 37 20.87 -28.46 -10.80
CA GLU A 37 21.92 -27.61 -11.41
C GLU A 37 21.97 -27.66 -12.94
N VAL A 38 21.79 -28.86 -13.50
CA VAL A 38 21.76 -29.12 -14.95
C VAL A 38 20.69 -28.30 -15.71
N TYR A 39 19.66 -27.80 -15.02
CA TYR A 39 18.56 -27.03 -15.60
C TYR A 39 18.64 -25.51 -15.31
N ASP A 40 19.80 -25.01 -14.87
CA ASP A 40 20.03 -23.60 -14.48
C ASP A 40 18.97 -23.06 -13.49
N PRO A 41 18.78 -23.72 -12.32
CA PRO A 41 17.66 -23.46 -11.44
C PRO A 41 17.77 -22.07 -10.80
N ILE A 42 16.66 -21.34 -10.74
CA ILE A 42 16.58 -20.03 -10.07
C ILE A 42 15.43 -20.04 -9.07
N LEU A 43 15.71 -19.63 -7.83
CA LEU A 43 14.67 -19.32 -6.84
C LEU A 43 14.00 -17.99 -7.22
N THR A 44 12.69 -18.03 -7.42
CA THR A 44 11.86 -16.89 -7.79
C THR A 44 10.75 -16.64 -6.76
N GLY A 45 9.92 -15.64 -7.02
CA GLY A 45 8.75 -15.35 -6.20
C GLY A 45 9.09 -14.40 -5.05
N THR A 46 8.35 -14.53 -3.95
CA THR A 46 8.19 -13.42 -3.01
C THR A 46 9.20 -13.41 -1.87
N VAL A 47 9.74 -14.58 -1.50
CA VAL A 47 10.80 -14.71 -0.49
C VAL A 47 12.10 -14.04 -0.95
N PRO A 48 12.60 -14.24 -2.19
CA PRO A 48 13.79 -13.53 -2.68
C PRO A 48 13.76 -12.01 -2.51
N ILE A 49 12.58 -11.41 -2.57
CA ILE A 49 12.38 -9.96 -2.52
C ILE A 49 11.70 -9.48 -1.23
N ALA A 50 11.63 -10.34 -0.21
CA ALA A 50 11.15 -10.04 1.15
C ALA A 50 9.72 -9.47 1.24
N VAL A 51 8.84 -9.87 0.31
CA VAL A 51 7.39 -9.56 0.37
C VAL A 51 6.55 -10.80 0.60
N ASP A 52 7.16 -11.89 1.04
CA ASP A 52 6.46 -13.11 1.44
C ASP A 52 5.52 -12.89 2.63
N ILE A 53 4.54 -13.77 2.72
CA ILE A 53 3.56 -13.85 3.82
C ILE A 53 3.47 -15.29 4.31
N GLU A 54 2.84 -15.49 5.47
CA GLU A 54 2.58 -16.84 5.99
C GLU A 54 1.88 -17.71 4.93
N GLY A 55 2.42 -18.91 4.69
CA GLY A 55 1.95 -19.83 3.66
C GLY A 55 2.44 -19.54 2.24
N SER A 56 3.42 -18.65 2.05
CA SER A 56 4.11 -18.50 0.75
C SER A 56 4.94 -19.74 0.43
N ASP A 57 4.96 -20.11 -0.84
CA ASP A 57 5.75 -21.19 -1.42
C ASP A 57 7.15 -20.73 -1.85
N LEU A 58 8.03 -21.71 -2.09
CA LEU A 58 9.33 -21.52 -2.71
C LEU A 58 9.26 -21.96 -4.18
N ASP A 59 9.17 -20.98 -5.07
CA ASP A 59 9.15 -21.21 -6.51
C ASP A 59 10.56 -21.36 -7.07
N ILE A 60 10.84 -22.48 -7.74
CA ILE A 60 12.11 -22.72 -8.43
C ILE A 60 11.82 -22.98 -9.90
N ILE A 61 12.33 -22.12 -10.77
CA ILE A 61 12.21 -22.30 -12.22
C ILE A 61 13.42 -23.02 -12.80
N CYS A 62 13.21 -23.77 -13.88
CA CYS A 62 14.20 -24.58 -14.58
C CYS A 62 14.04 -24.45 -16.10
N GLU A 63 15.14 -24.46 -16.84
CA GLU A 63 15.16 -24.60 -18.29
C GLU A 63 15.17 -26.09 -18.67
N VAL A 64 14.12 -26.56 -19.35
CA VAL A 64 13.90 -27.99 -19.60
C VAL A 64 13.56 -28.25 -21.06
N HIS A 65 14.41 -29.03 -21.73
CA HIS A 65 14.21 -29.50 -23.11
C HIS A 65 13.84 -30.98 -23.19
N ASP A 66 14.39 -31.83 -22.29
CA ASP A 66 14.00 -33.23 -22.14
C ASP A 66 13.10 -33.42 -20.91
N PHE A 67 11.79 -33.41 -21.15
CA PHE A 67 10.80 -33.59 -20.09
C PHE A 67 10.76 -35.01 -19.51
N SER A 68 11.22 -36.02 -20.26
CA SER A 68 11.25 -37.39 -19.75
C SER A 68 12.36 -37.54 -18.72
N GLU A 69 13.54 -37.01 -19.02
CA GLU A 69 14.66 -36.97 -18.08
C GLU A 69 14.32 -36.11 -16.86
N PHE A 70 13.69 -34.94 -17.08
CA PHE A 70 13.29 -34.05 -15.99
C PHE A 70 12.30 -34.71 -15.03
N ASN A 71 11.26 -35.39 -15.56
CA ASN A 71 10.30 -36.13 -14.75
C ASN A 71 10.97 -37.22 -13.90
N GLN A 72 11.82 -38.04 -14.54
CA GLN A 72 12.54 -39.10 -13.86
C GLN A 72 13.40 -38.53 -12.73
N ARG A 73 14.13 -37.45 -12.99
CA ARG A 73 14.97 -36.81 -11.98
C ARG A 73 14.16 -36.20 -10.85
N LEU A 74 13.06 -35.50 -11.13
CA LEU A 74 12.20 -34.95 -10.08
C LEU A 74 11.64 -36.07 -9.19
N THR A 75 11.20 -37.17 -9.80
CA THR A 75 10.68 -38.35 -9.09
C THR A 75 11.76 -39.02 -8.25
N ASP A 76 12.97 -39.22 -8.79
CA ASP A 76 14.07 -39.87 -8.08
C ASP A 76 14.61 -39.01 -6.93
N GLN A 77 14.66 -37.69 -7.12
CA GLN A 77 15.26 -36.77 -6.14
C GLN A 77 14.30 -36.29 -5.07
N PHE A 78 12.99 -36.25 -5.37
CA PHE A 78 11.99 -35.64 -4.51
C PHE A 78 10.72 -36.47 -4.29
N GLY A 79 10.57 -37.62 -4.96
CA GLY A 79 9.35 -38.44 -4.94
C GLY A 79 8.97 -39.03 -3.58
N GLU A 80 9.93 -39.15 -2.66
CA GLU A 80 9.69 -39.65 -1.30
C GLU A 80 9.30 -38.54 -0.30
N TYR A 81 9.38 -37.27 -0.69
CA TYR A 81 8.99 -36.16 0.19
C TYR A 81 7.47 -36.02 0.30
N GLU A 82 7.04 -35.49 1.44
CA GLU A 82 5.62 -35.25 1.71
C GLU A 82 5.00 -34.37 0.62
N GLY A 83 3.78 -34.71 0.22
CA GLY A 83 3.03 -33.89 -0.74
C GLY A 83 3.55 -33.95 -2.18
N PHE A 84 4.54 -34.81 -2.49
CA PHE A 84 5.07 -34.92 -3.85
C PHE A 84 3.97 -35.18 -4.88
N LYS A 85 3.83 -34.25 -5.83
CA LYS A 85 2.95 -34.36 -6.99
C LYS A 85 3.69 -33.80 -8.18
N ILE A 86 3.52 -34.44 -9.33
CA ILE A 86 4.06 -33.96 -10.59
C ILE A 86 2.93 -33.87 -11.62
N SER A 87 2.96 -32.81 -12.42
CA SER A 87 1.95 -32.55 -13.44
C SER A 87 2.59 -31.95 -14.68
N GLU A 88 1.99 -32.25 -15.83
CA GLU A 88 2.38 -31.71 -17.13
C GLU A 88 1.19 -30.95 -17.73
N LYS A 89 1.48 -29.82 -18.38
CA LYS A 89 0.50 -29.03 -19.13
C LYS A 89 1.13 -28.47 -20.40
N ILE A 90 0.30 -28.18 -21.40
CA ILE A 90 0.67 -27.37 -22.56
C ILE A 90 -0.14 -26.09 -22.49
N VAL A 91 0.54 -24.95 -22.49
CA VAL A 91 -0.07 -23.61 -22.46
C VAL A 91 0.60 -22.79 -23.54
N ASP A 92 -0.20 -22.20 -24.44
CA ASP A 92 0.28 -21.46 -25.62
C ASP A 92 1.27 -22.25 -26.49
N GLY A 93 1.04 -23.57 -26.61
CA GLY A 93 1.91 -24.47 -27.36
C GLY A 93 3.22 -24.83 -26.68
N ILE A 94 3.50 -24.29 -25.49
CA ILE A 94 4.72 -24.56 -24.72
C ILE A 94 4.42 -25.65 -23.70
N LYS A 95 5.20 -26.74 -23.76
CA LYS A 95 5.16 -27.80 -22.74
C LYS A 95 5.76 -27.29 -21.43
N ARG A 96 5.07 -27.53 -20.33
CA ARG A 96 5.42 -27.11 -18.99
C ARG A 96 5.25 -28.27 -18.03
N MET A 97 6.14 -28.39 -17.06
CA MET A 97 6.08 -29.38 -15.99
C MET A 97 6.19 -28.68 -14.65
N LYS A 98 5.41 -29.16 -13.69
CA LYS A 98 5.39 -28.66 -12.33
C LYS A 98 5.44 -29.83 -11.37
N ALA A 99 6.40 -29.81 -10.45
CA ALA A 99 6.42 -30.67 -9.28
C ALA A 99 6.23 -29.84 -8.00
N SER A 100 5.43 -30.33 -7.07
CA SER A 100 5.25 -29.73 -5.75
C SER A 100 5.58 -30.76 -4.69
N PHE A 101 6.31 -30.38 -3.64
CA PHE A 101 6.61 -31.23 -2.48
C PHE A 101 6.90 -30.35 -1.27
N LYS A 102 6.90 -30.93 -0.07
CA LYS A 102 7.14 -30.21 1.17
C LYS A 102 8.50 -30.58 1.77
N LEU A 103 9.27 -29.58 2.17
CA LEU A 103 10.48 -29.74 2.97
C LEU A 103 10.34 -28.95 4.25
N GLU A 104 10.32 -29.67 5.38
CA GLU A 104 10.07 -29.08 6.70
C GLU A 104 8.76 -28.25 6.67
N ASP A 105 8.81 -26.94 6.91
CA ASP A 105 7.62 -26.08 6.89
C ASP A 105 7.36 -25.42 5.52
N TRP A 106 8.21 -25.66 4.51
CA TRP A 106 8.12 -25.02 3.20
C TRP A 106 7.47 -25.90 2.15
N ASP A 107 6.43 -25.36 1.50
CA ASP A 107 5.95 -25.88 0.23
C ASP A 107 6.90 -25.42 -0.88
N ILE A 108 7.40 -26.37 -1.67
CA ILE A 108 8.33 -26.12 -2.78
C ILE A 108 7.65 -26.45 -4.09
N GLU A 109 7.76 -25.54 -5.04
CA GLU A 109 7.27 -25.71 -6.41
C GLU A 109 8.44 -25.64 -7.39
N VAL A 110 8.70 -26.72 -8.10
CA VAL A 110 9.69 -26.77 -9.19
C VAL A 110 8.97 -26.73 -10.52
N PHE A 111 9.22 -25.68 -11.30
CA PHE A 111 8.59 -25.44 -12.59
C PHE A 111 9.62 -25.50 -13.73
N GLY A 112 9.34 -26.27 -14.78
CA GLY A 112 10.22 -26.47 -15.93
C GLY A 112 9.54 -26.17 -17.26
N GLN A 113 10.24 -25.44 -18.14
CA GLN A 113 9.79 -25.15 -19.51
C GLN A 113 11.01 -24.95 -20.46
N PRO A 114 10.86 -25.05 -21.79
CA PRO A 114 11.96 -24.95 -22.75
C PRO A 114 12.37 -23.49 -23.03
N ILE A 115 12.45 -22.67 -21.99
CA ILE A 115 12.82 -21.25 -22.05
C ILE A 115 13.95 -21.02 -21.03
N PRO A 116 15.04 -20.32 -21.38
CA PRO A 116 16.10 -19.97 -20.43
C PRO A 116 15.55 -19.33 -19.17
N THR A 117 15.99 -19.76 -17.98
CA THR A 117 15.42 -19.28 -16.70
C THR A 117 15.48 -17.77 -16.57
N SER A 118 16.51 -17.11 -17.13
CA SER A 118 16.62 -15.66 -17.17
C SER A 118 15.60 -14.92 -18.06
N GLU A 119 14.87 -15.65 -18.92
CA GLU A 119 13.85 -15.12 -19.83
C GLU A 119 12.43 -15.50 -19.41
N GLN A 120 12.27 -16.35 -18.39
CA GLN A 120 10.96 -16.75 -17.90
C GLN A 120 10.28 -15.62 -17.12
N ASN A 121 8.97 -15.48 -17.28
CA ASN A 121 8.21 -14.37 -16.69
C ASN A 121 8.34 -14.29 -15.17
N ALA A 122 8.36 -15.43 -14.45
CA ALA A 122 8.55 -15.45 -13.00
C ALA A 122 9.85 -14.75 -12.55
N TYR A 123 10.94 -14.94 -13.29
CA TYR A 123 12.20 -14.25 -13.01
C TYR A 123 12.14 -12.77 -13.40
N ARG A 124 11.53 -12.47 -14.56
CA ARG A 124 11.43 -11.09 -15.06
C ARG A 124 10.58 -10.21 -14.15
N HIS A 125 9.41 -10.69 -13.71
CA HIS A 125 8.57 -9.97 -12.75
C HIS A 125 9.31 -9.72 -11.45
N MET A 126 9.91 -10.77 -10.85
CA MET A 126 10.66 -10.63 -9.60
C MET A 126 11.77 -9.57 -9.69
N LEU A 127 12.48 -9.46 -10.82
CA LEU A 127 13.49 -8.43 -11.02
C LEU A 127 12.90 -7.01 -11.09
N ILE A 128 11.74 -6.86 -11.71
CA ILE A 128 11.01 -5.58 -11.79
C ILE A 128 10.50 -5.19 -10.40
N GLU A 129 9.86 -6.12 -9.71
CA GLU A 129 9.34 -5.96 -8.35
C GLU A 129 10.46 -5.61 -7.37
N ASP A 130 11.58 -6.34 -7.37
CA ASP A 130 12.76 -6.02 -6.54
C ASP A 130 13.25 -4.60 -6.79
N ARG A 131 13.43 -4.23 -8.06
CA ARG A 131 13.89 -2.89 -8.43
C ARG A 131 12.93 -1.84 -7.87
N PHE A 132 11.63 -2.08 -8.02
CA PHE A 132 10.61 -1.15 -7.57
C PHE A 132 10.62 -1.00 -6.05
N LEU A 133 10.59 -2.12 -5.31
CA LEU A 133 10.63 -2.14 -3.85
C LEU A 133 11.85 -1.41 -3.29
N ARG A 134 13.05 -1.66 -3.83
CA ARG A 134 14.29 -1.01 -3.38
C ARG A 134 14.32 0.50 -3.60
N LEU A 135 13.60 0.99 -4.59
CA LEU A 135 13.57 2.42 -4.94
C LEU A 135 12.38 3.14 -4.29
N ALA A 136 11.23 2.50 -4.20
CA ALA A 136 10.01 3.05 -3.60
C ALA A 136 10.03 2.99 -2.05
N GLY A 137 10.84 2.12 -1.46
CA GLY A 137 11.06 2.06 -0.01
C GLY A 137 10.05 1.19 0.75
N ASP A 138 10.27 1.10 2.06
CA ASP A 138 9.60 0.13 2.94
C ASP A 138 8.09 0.34 3.06
N ASP A 139 7.60 1.58 2.95
CA ASP A 139 6.17 1.87 3.01
C ASP A 139 5.41 1.23 1.86
N PHE A 140 5.93 1.33 0.63
CA PHE A 140 5.35 0.64 -0.53
C PHE A 140 5.41 -0.89 -0.36
N ALA A 141 6.54 -1.43 0.11
CA ALA A 141 6.68 -2.85 0.38
C ALA A 141 5.63 -3.35 1.40
N ASN A 142 5.39 -2.58 2.46
CA ASN A 142 4.37 -2.89 3.46
C ASN A 142 2.95 -2.88 2.87
N GLN A 143 2.68 -2.02 1.87
CA GLN A 143 1.40 -2.04 1.17
C GLN A 143 1.22 -3.30 0.33
N VAL A 144 2.25 -3.72 -0.41
CA VAL A 144 2.24 -4.99 -1.15
C VAL A 144 1.94 -6.16 -0.19
N ILE A 145 2.65 -6.23 0.95
CA ILE A 145 2.44 -7.28 1.96
C ILE A 145 1.01 -7.22 2.53
N SER A 146 0.48 -6.03 2.79
CA SER A 146 -0.89 -5.83 3.29
C SER A 146 -1.93 -6.39 2.31
N LEU A 147 -1.84 -6.05 1.02
CA LEU A 147 -2.74 -6.56 -0.01
C LEU A 147 -2.62 -8.07 -0.17
N LYS A 148 -1.40 -8.61 -0.10
CA LYS A 148 -1.19 -10.06 -0.13
C LYS A 148 -1.87 -10.78 1.04
N ARG A 149 -1.79 -10.23 2.25
CA ARG A 149 -2.50 -10.78 3.43
C ARG A 149 -4.03 -10.73 3.29
N GLN A 150 -4.55 -9.88 2.43
CA GLN A 150 -5.99 -9.82 2.10
C GLN A 150 -6.38 -10.82 0.99
N GLY A 151 -5.43 -11.60 0.49
CA GLY A 151 -5.66 -12.64 -0.52
C GLY A 151 -5.27 -12.25 -1.94
N MET A 152 -4.71 -11.06 -2.14
CA MET A 152 -4.21 -10.63 -3.45
C MET A 152 -2.91 -11.36 -3.81
N LYS A 153 -2.69 -11.67 -5.09
CA LYS A 153 -1.40 -12.16 -5.58
C LYS A 153 -0.43 -10.99 -5.74
N THR A 154 0.87 -11.30 -5.85
CA THR A 154 1.93 -10.27 -5.87
C THR A 154 1.79 -9.33 -7.06
N GLU A 155 1.74 -9.85 -8.29
CA GLU A 155 1.66 -9.03 -9.48
C GLU A 155 0.40 -8.15 -9.51
N PRO A 156 -0.82 -8.68 -9.20
CA PRO A 156 -1.99 -7.84 -9.00
C PRO A 156 -1.83 -6.77 -7.92
N ALA A 157 -1.11 -7.02 -6.84
CA ALA A 157 -0.89 -6.02 -5.80
C ALA A 157 -0.02 -4.86 -6.30
N PHE A 158 1.02 -5.14 -7.08
CA PHE A 158 1.81 -4.09 -7.73
C PHE A 158 0.98 -3.32 -8.75
N ALA A 159 0.30 -4.03 -9.66
CA ALA A 159 -0.53 -3.38 -10.68
C ALA A 159 -1.62 -2.50 -10.05
N PHE A 160 -2.24 -2.97 -8.98
CA PHE A 160 -3.25 -2.24 -8.22
C PHE A 160 -2.70 -0.98 -7.55
N LEU A 161 -1.56 -1.08 -6.85
CA LEU A 161 -0.93 0.10 -6.23
C LEU A 161 -0.45 1.12 -7.27
N LEU A 162 0.03 0.64 -8.41
CA LEU A 162 0.63 1.50 -9.44
C LEU A 162 -0.37 1.94 -10.52
N TYR A 163 -1.65 1.65 -10.35
CA TYR A 163 -2.72 1.98 -11.30
C TYR A 163 -2.42 1.49 -12.72
N LEU A 164 -1.78 0.31 -12.82
CA LEU A 164 -1.46 -0.30 -14.10
C LEU A 164 -2.73 -0.92 -14.68
N ASN A 165 -3.03 -0.56 -15.93
CA ASN A 165 -4.23 -1.00 -16.61
C ASN A 165 -4.02 -2.35 -17.31
N GLY A 166 -5.08 -3.16 -17.37
CA GLY A 166 -5.10 -4.42 -18.10
C GLY A 166 -4.69 -5.63 -17.27
N ASP A 167 -4.02 -6.60 -17.90
CA ASP A 167 -3.58 -7.80 -17.20
C ASP A 167 -2.37 -7.48 -16.28
N PRO A 168 -2.43 -7.82 -14.97
CA PRO A 168 -1.36 -7.49 -14.04
C PRO A 168 0.01 -8.07 -14.38
N TYR A 169 0.05 -9.25 -15.01
CA TYR A 169 1.30 -9.90 -15.36
C TYR A 169 1.94 -9.24 -16.59
N GLU A 170 1.14 -8.78 -17.55
CA GLU A 170 1.67 -8.07 -18.72
C GLU A 170 2.00 -6.60 -18.42
N SER A 171 1.14 -5.91 -17.67
CA SER A 171 1.29 -4.48 -17.38
C SER A 171 2.49 -4.17 -16.50
N LEU A 172 2.93 -5.09 -15.65
CA LEU A 172 4.18 -4.95 -14.88
C LEU A 172 5.41 -4.69 -15.76
N PHE A 173 5.43 -5.19 -17.00
CA PHE A 173 6.54 -4.91 -17.91
C PHE A 173 6.64 -3.43 -18.32
N GLU A 174 5.61 -2.63 -18.11
CA GLU A 174 5.66 -1.18 -18.34
C GLU A 174 6.67 -0.50 -17.40
N LEU A 175 6.88 -1.05 -16.20
CA LEU A 175 7.81 -0.52 -15.19
C LEU A 175 9.28 -0.61 -15.61
N ASP A 176 9.62 -1.45 -16.60
CA ASP A 176 10.98 -1.48 -17.18
C ASP A 176 11.34 -0.14 -17.85
N ASN A 177 10.33 0.61 -18.32
CA ASN A 177 10.53 1.92 -18.96
C ASN A 177 10.60 3.09 -17.97
N TRP A 178 10.20 2.88 -16.72
CA TRP A 178 10.25 3.90 -15.69
C TRP A 178 11.69 4.15 -15.26
N SER A 179 12.07 5.41 -15.09
CA SER A 179 13.34 5.83 -14.51
C SER A 179 13.37 5.55 -13.00
N ASP A 180 14.58 5.42 -12.45
CA ASP A 180 14.73 5.24 -11.00
C ASP A 180 14.15 6.42 -10.20
N GLU A 181 14.12 7.62 -10.80
CA GLU A 181 13.56 8.82 -10.16
C GLU A 181 12.03 8.79 -10.10
N GLU A 182 11.37 8.36 -11.18
CA GLU A 182 9.91 8.18 -11.18
C GLU A 182 9.48 7.17 -10.11
N ILE A 183 10.22 6.08 -9.95
CA ILE A 183 9.94 5.08 -8.92
C ILE A 183 10.13 5.66 -7.51
N ARG A 184 11.19 6.44 -7.28
CA ARG A 184 11.41 7.10 -5.98
C ARG A 184 10.29 8.08 -5.65
N LEU A 185 9.83 8.87 -6.63
CA LEU A 185 8.72 9.81 -6.43
C LEU A 185 7.43 9.09 -6.01
N VAL A 186 7.15 7.91 -6.58
CA VAL A 186 6.03 7.07 -6.12
C VAL A 186 6.25 6.59 -4.69
N GLY A 187 7.46 6.12 -4.35
CA GLY A 187 7.80 5.79 -2.96
C GLY A 187 7.56 6.94 -1.99
N GLU A 188 8.03 8.13 -2.35
CA GLU A 188 7.84 9.35 -1.59
C GLU A 188 6.36 9.69 -1.44
N SER A 189 5.52 9.52 -2.46
CA SER A 189 4.08 9.76 -2.34
C SER A 189 3.42 8.79 -1.35
N TYR A 190 3.82 7.52 -1.31
CA TYR A 190 3.33 6.59 -0.29
C TYR A 190 3.81 6.93 1.12
N SER A 191 5.03 7.47 1.27
CA SER A 191 5.57 7.90 2.56
C SER A 191 4.99 9.25 3.05
N ASN A 192 4.57 10.12 2.14
CA ASN A 192 4.15 11.50 2.42
C ASN A 192 2.63 11.73 2.46
N ILE A 193 1.81 10.79 1.99
CA ILE A 193 0.36 11.03 1.77
C ILE A 193 -0.55 10.31 2.79
N ILE A 194 -0.09 9.25 3.48
CA ILE A 194 -1.02 8.49 4.35
C ILE A 194 -0.37 8.08 5.67
N CYS A 195 -0.78 8.76 6.75
CA CYS A 195 -0.31 8.48 8.10
C CYS A 195 -1.29 7.55 8.83
N ARG A 196 -0.82 6.48 9.45
CA ARG A 196 -1.62 5.76 10.46
C ARG A 196 -1.78 6.64 11.68
N VAL A 197 -2.93 6.57 12.36
CA VAL A 197 -3.11 7.31 13.62
C VAL A 197 -2.03 6.94 14.65
N SER A 198 -1.62 5.66 14.68
CA SER A 198 -0.53 5.17 15.55
C SER A 198 0.85 5.73 15.23
N ASP A 199 1.10 6.13 13.98
CA ASP A 199 2.32 6.84 13.61
C ASP A 199 2.18 8.34 13.87
N PHE A 200 0.99 8.89 13.64
CA PHE A 200 0.66 10.30 13.87
C PHE A 200 0.87 10.71 15.34
N VAL A 201 0.46 9.87 16.30
CA VAL A 201 0.61 10.16 17.73
C VAL A 201 2.06 10.14 18.23
N LYS A 202 3.01 9.57 17.47
CA LYS A 202 4.44 9.53 17.86
C LYS A 202 5.05 10.93 17.84
N ASN A 203 4.55 11.82 16.98
CA ASN A 203 4.98 13.21 16.91
C ASN A 203 4.02 14.08 17.72
N ARG A 204 4.54 14.79 18.73
CA ARG A 204 3.69 15.63 19.61
C ARG A 204 3.43 17.03 19.07
N VAL A 205 4.28 17.48 18.15
CA VAL A 205 4.26 18.83 17.58
C VAL A 205 4.50 18.70 16.09
N TYR A 206 3.67 19.38 15.30
CA TYR A 206 3.77 19.40 13.86
C TYR A 206 4.02 20.82 13.35
N SER A 207 4.85 20.92 12.31
CA SER A 207 4.91 22.10 11.44
C SER A 207 4.31 21.72 10.10
N TYR A 208 3.52 22.61 9.50
CA TYR A 208 2.83 22.35 8.26
C TYR A 208 3.03 23.51 7.30
N LYS A 209 3.64 23.22 6.15
CA LYS A 209 3.93 24.17 5.08
C LYS A 209 3.65 23.45 3.76
N PRO A 210 2.41 23.46 3.25
CA PRO A 210 2.06 22.69 2.07
C PRO A 210 2.86 23.13 0.85
N SER A 211 3.29 22.16 0.03
CA SER A 211 3.98 22.41 -1.25
C SER A 211 3.03 23.01 -2.27
N LYS A 212 3.49 23.95 -3.10
CA LYS A 212 2.66 24.62 -4.12
C LYS A 212 2.05 23.67 -5.16
N ASP A 213 2.63 22.49 -5.33
CA ASP A 213 2.27 21.53 -6.38
C ASP A 213 1.13 20.59 -5.97
N HIS A 214 0.75 20.56 -4.68
CA HIS A 214 -0.28 19.67 -4.11
C HIS A 214 -1.43 20.42 -3.45
N ILE A 215 -1.69 21.65 -3.89
CA ILE A 215 -2.71 22.49 -3.27
C ILE A 215 -3.85 22.71 -4.25
N ASP A 216 -5.07 22.56 -3.75
CA ASP A 216 -6.27 22.89 -4.50
C ASP A 216 -6.16 24.32 -5.07
N PRO A 217 -6.30 24.48 -6.40
CA PRO A 217 -6.12 25.77 -7.07
C PRO A 217 -7.11 26.85 -6.60
N ILE A 218 -8.24 26.47 -6.00
CA ILE A 218 -9.26 27.36 -5.43
C ILE A 218 -8.87 27.83 -4.03
N PHE A 219 -8.22 26.97 -3.24
CA PHE A 219 -8.04 27.18 -1.80
C PHE A 219 -6.60 27.46 -1.36
N GLY A 220 -5.64 27.45 -2.28
CA GLY A 220 -4.22 27.53 -1.92
C GLY A 220 -3.64 28.89 -1.51
N PRO A 221 -2.37 28.91 -1.07
CA PRO A 221 -1.70 30.09 -0.52
C PRO A 221 -1.56 31.26 -1.51
N ASN A 222 -1.71 31.01 -2.81
CA ASN A 222 -1.67 32.02 -3.86
C ASN A 222 -3.07 32.37 -4.42
N ALA A 223 -4.15 31.85 -3.82
CA ALA A 223 -5.52 32.04 -4.29
C ALA A 223 -6.26 33.15 -3.53
N GLU A 224 -7.46 33.51 -4.02
CA GLU A 224 -8.35 34.52 -3.41
C GLU A 224 -8.71 34.18 -1.95
N TYR A 225 -8.80 32.89 -1.62
CA TYR A 225 -9.06 32.34 -0.29
C TYR A 225 -7.79 31.85 0.43
N SER A 226 -6.64 32.45 0.12
CA SER A 226 -5.35 32.08 0.71
C SER A 226 -5.38 32.03 2.23
N TYR A 227 -4.92 30.90 2.77
CA TYR A 227 -4.65 30.68 4.18
C TYR A 227 -3.17 30.91 4.55
N GLN A 228 -2.41 31.62 3.71
CA GLN A 228 -0.98 31.89 3.90
C GLN A 228 -0.65 32.43 5.30
N ARG A 229 -1.54 33.26 5.87
CA ARG A 229 -1.42 33.79 7.23
C ARG A 229 -1.20 32.68 8.27
N TYR A 230 -1.88 31.55 8.11
CA TYR A 230 -1.79 30.41 9.02
C TYR A 230 -0.67 29.44 8.65
N ILE A 231 -0.11 29.52 7.43
CA ILE A 231 1.19 28.87 7.12
C ILE A 231 2.33 29.60 7.84
N ASP A 232 2.23 30.93 7.91
CA ASP A 232 3.25 31.79 8.51
C ASP A 232 3.24 31.71 10.05
N ASP A 233 2.07 31.45 10.66
CA ASP A 233 1.88 31.51 12.11
C ASP A 233 0.77 30.55 12.61
N HIS A 234 1.19 29.37 13.03
CA HIS A 234 0.34 28.33 13.61
C HIS A 234 1.07 27.48 14.63
N ASN A 235 0.30 26.77 15.45
CA ASN A 235 0.82 25.71 16.32
C ASN A 235 -0.08 24.48 16.21
N ILE A 236 0.50 23.32 15.90
CA ILE A 236 -0.21 22.04 15.84
C ILE A 236 0.34 21.12 16.91
N PHE A 237 -0.54 20.63 17.77
CA PHE A 237 -0.24 19.70 18.85
C PHE A 237 -1.04 18.42 18.67
N VAL A 238 -0.37 17.30 18.92
CA VAL A 238 -0.96 15.98 18.89
C VAL A 238 -0.62 15.26 20.19
N SER A 239 -1.62 14.63 20.79
CA SER A 239 -1.42 13.72 21.90
C SER A 239 -2.17 12.43 21.67
N GLN A 240 -1.62 11.34 22.17
CA GLN A 240 -2.32 10.07 22.20
C GLN A 240 -3.59 10.16 23.06
N GLY A 241 -4.67 9.54 22.60
CA GLY A 241 -5.87 9.27 23.37
C GLY A 241 -5.70 8.04 24.28
N TRP A 242 -6.74 7.22 24.39
CA TRP A 242 -6.70 6.05 25.27
C TRP A 242 -5.77 4.93 24.79
N ASN A 243 -5.42 4.90 23.50
CA ASN A 243 -4.43 4.00 22.92
C ASN A 243 -3.75 4.66 21.70
N GLU A 244 -2.82 3.96 21.06
CA GLU A 244 -2.06 4.48 19.91
C GLU A 244 -2.92 4.75 18.66
N ASN A 245 -4.08 4.11 18.52
CA ASN A 245 -4.97 4.27 17.38
C ASN A 245 -5.92 5.47 17.50
N VAL A 246 -5.73 6.29 18.55
CA VAL A 246 -6.56 7.45 18.84
C VAL A 246 -5.67 8.65 19.10
N ALA A 247 -5.91 9.73 18.37
CA ALA A 247 -5.18 10.99 18.53
C ALA A 247 -6.13 12.12 18.93
N HIS A 248 -5.72 12.94 19.88
CA HIS A 248 -6.29 14.26 20.09
C HIS A 248 -5.43 15.29 19.36
N LEU A 249 -6.04 16.00 18.41
CA LEU A 249 -5.42 17.04 17.61
C LEU A 249 -5.87 18.41 18.12
N THR A 250 -4.94 19.36 18.21
CA THR A 250 -5.22 20.76 18.47
C THR A 250 -4.43 21.63 17.50
N ILE A 251 -5.11 22.52 16.79
CA ILE A 251 -4.51 23.48 15.86
C ILE A 251 -4.88 24.89 16.34
N HIS A 252 -3.87 25.72 16.56
CA HIS A 252 -4.03 27.13 16.86
C HIS A 252 -3.67 27.97 15.63
N GLY A 253 -4.59 28.82 15.19
CA GLY A 253 -4.34 29.84 14.18
C GLY A 253 -4.13 31.18 14.87
N LYS A 254 -2.90 31.71 14.78
CA LYS A 254 -2.48 33.07 15.17
C LYS A 254 -3.39 33.82 16.17
N ASP A 255 -3.40 33.40 17.44
CA ASP A 255 -4.20 34.00 18.54
C ASP A 255 -5.70 34.24 18.26
N GLU A 256 -6.24 33.72 17.14
CA GLU A 256 -7.53 34.07 16.56
C GLU A 256 -8.49 32.89 16.69
N PHE A 257 -8.02 31.70 16.33
CA PHE A 257 -8.85 30.50 16.29
C PHE A 257 -8.16 29.30 16.91
N THR A 258 -8.97 28.36 17.39
CA THR A 258 -8.51 27.04 17.83
C THR A 258 -9.47 25.99 17.32
N PHE A 259 -8.92 25.02 16.61
CA PHE A 259 -9.60 23.80 16.18
C PHE A 259 -9.10 22.64 17.02
N LYS A 260 -10.00 21.76 17.45
CA LYS A 260 -9.64 20.46 18.03
C LYS A 260 -10.51 19.36 17.46
N CYS A 261 -9.99 18.15 17.47
CA CYS A 261 -10.78 16.95 17.26
C CYS A 261 -10.10 15.72 17.87
N THR A 262 -10.85 14.63 17.94
CA THR A 262 -10.35 13.28 18.13
C THR A 262 -10.35 12.55 16.79
N LEU A 263 -9.23 11.90 16.46
CA LEU A 263 -9.03 11.07 15.27
C LEU A 263 -8.93 9.61 15.70
N LEU A 264 -9.74 8.72 15.12
CA LEU A 264 -9.76 7.30 15.43
C LEU A 264 -9.45 6.49 14.17
N ASP A 265 -8.54 5.52 14.25
CA ASP A 265 -8.39 4.49 13.22
C ASP A 265 -9.66 3.63 13.18
N VAL A 266 -10.41 3.71 12.09
CA VAL A 266 -11.70 3.02 11.95
C VAL A 266 -11.54 1.52 12.10
N LYS A 267 -10.50 0.94 11.52
CA LYS A 267 -10.30 -0.51 11.52
C LYS A 267 -10.00 -1.05 12.91
N LYS A 268 -9.36 -0.25 13.75
CA LYS A 268 -9.01 -0.62 15.12
C LYS A 268 -10.08 -0.27 16.14
N GLU A 269 -10.72 0.89 16.01
CA GLU A 269 -11.56 1.46 17.07
C GLU A 269 -13.06 1.46 16.72
N ASN A 270 -13.43 1.40 15.43
CA ASN A 270 -14.83 1.36 14.99
C ASN A 270 -15.04 0.47 13.74
N PRO A 271 -14.70 -0.83 13.79
CA PRO A 271 -14.73 -1.70 12.61
C PRO A 271 -16.14 -1.89 12.03
N SER A 272 -17.23 -1.64 12.77
CA SER A 272 -18.58 -1.71 12.21
C SER A 272 -18.86 -0.63 11.17
N LEU A 273 -18.14 0.50 11.22
CA LEU A 273 -18.25 1.58 10.24
C LEU A 273 -17.72 1.18 8.85
N ILE A 274 -16.82 0.18 8.77
CA ILE A 274 -16.23 -0.28 7.51
C ILE A 274 -17.29 -0.64 6.48
N SER A 275 -18.25 -1.50 6.83
CA SER A 275 -19.27 -1.95 5.87
C SER A 275 -20.17 -0.82 5.39
N ALA A 276 -20.36 0.23 6.20
CA ALA A 276 -21.10 1.42 5.78
C ALA A 276 -20.27 2.32 4.87
N LEU A 277 -18.96 2.42 5.10
CA LEU A 277 -18.03 3.11 4.21
C LEU A 277 -17.97 2.42 2.84
N GLU A 278 -17.83 1.10 2.80
CA GLU A 278 -17.88 0.29 1.59
C GLU A 278 -19.18 0.49 0.80
N ALA A 279 -20.32 0.44 1.49
CA ALA A 279 -21.63 0.64 0.87
C ALA A 279 -21.93 2.10 0.44
N SER A 280 -21.12 3.06 0.88
CA SER A 280 -21.30 4.48 0.55
C SER A 280 -20.60 4.92 -0.73
N VAL A 281 -19.83 4.02 -1.37
CA VAL A 281 -19.24 4.25 -2.69
C VAL A 281 -20.36 4.32 -3.73
N VAL A 282 -20.41 5.43 -4.47
CA VAL A 282 -21.32 5.58 -5.61
C VAL A 282 -20.54 5.07 -6.82
N GLY A 283 -21.01 4.01 -7.48
CA GLY A 283 -20.46 3.64 -8.78
C GLY A 283 -20.83 4.73 -9.78
N ASP A 284 -19.87 5.54 -10.20
CA ASP A 284 -20.06 6.43 -11.34
C ASP A 284 -19.91 5.59 -12.62
N ASP A 285 -20.76 5.88 -13.61
CA ASP A 285 -20.74 5.28 -14.97
C ASP A 285 -19.57 5.83 -15.83
N ASP A 286 -18.70 6.67 -15.26
CA ASP A 286 -17.55 7.28 -15.93
C ASP A 286 -16.28 6.41 -15.80
N GLU A 287 -15.48 6.37 -16.86
CA GLU A 287 -14.31 5.50 -17.04
C GLU A 287 -13.09 5.83 -16.12
N ASP A 288 -13.22 6.81 -15.23
CA ASP A 288 -12.17 7.27 -14.31
C ASP A 288 -12.36 6.69 -12.89
N TYR A 289 -12.14 5.38 -12.77
CA TYR A 289 -12.21 4.62 -11.51
C TYR A 289 -10.97 4.93 -10.63
N GLU A 290 -11.10 5.75 -9.58
CA GLU A 290 -10.03 6.04 -8.61
C GLU A 290 -9.94 4.96 -7.50
N TYR A 291 -8.73 4.52 -7.15
CA TYR A 291 -8.42 3.40 -6.23
C TYR A 291 -9.11 3.43 -4.87
N PHE A 292 -9.40 4.60 -4.31
CA PHE A 292 -10.07 4.68 -3.02
C PHE A 292 -11.60 4.62 -3.11
N ASP A 293 -12.15 4.61 -4.32
CA ASP A 293 -13.50 4.08 -4.55
C ASP A 293 -13.52 2.55 -4.43
N ALA A 294 -12.38 1.86 -4.55
CA ALA A 294 -12.28 0.39 -4.47
C ALA A 294 -12.06 -0.17 -3.05
N ASP A 295 -11.49 0.58 -2.10
CA ASP A 295 -11.41 0.18 -0.69
C ASP A 295 -11.49 1.39 0.28
N PRO A 296 -12.70 1.91 0.55
CA PRO A 296 -12.93 3.01 1.48
C PRO A 296 -12.72 2.60 2.95
N SER A 297 -12.29 1.37 3.24
CA SER A 297 -11.92 0.93 4.59
C SER A 297 -10.44 1.15 4.91
N PHE A 298 -9.60 1.30 3.87
CA PHE A 298 -8.16 1.36 4.03
C PHE A 298 -7.72 2.69 4.62
N LEU A 299 -7.07 2.63 5.79
CA LEU A 299 -6.59 3.78 6.58
C LEU A 299 -7.68 4.84 6.84
N ALA A 300 -8.95 4.41 6.86
CA ALA A 300 -10.07 5.27 7.18
C ALA A 300 -9.94 5.81 8.60
N VAL A 301 -10.16 7.12 8.74
CA VAL A 301 -10.13 7.82 10.03
C VAL A 301 -11.50 8.39 10.33
N GLU A 302 -12.01 8.11 11.53
CA GLU A 302 -13.19 8.75 12.05
C GLU A 302 -12.80 9.99 12.84
N VAL A 303 -13.41 11.13 12.51
CA VAL A 303 -13.23 12.39 13.23
C VAL A 303 -14.41 12.59 14.18
N ARG A 304 -14.12 12.85 15.45
CA ARG A 304 -15.08 13.08 16.54
C ARG A 304 -14.68 14.28 17.39
N ASP A 305 -15.56 14.69 18.29
CA ASP A 305 -15.31 15.70 19.33
C ASP A 305 -14.75 17.00 18.75
N VAL A 306 -15.28 17.45 17.61
CA VAL A 306 -14.78 18.67 16.98
C VAL A 306 -15.09 19.86 17.87
N GLU A 307 -14.08 20.67 18.17
CA GLU A 307 -14.25 21.94 18.86
C GLU A 307 -13.75 23.07 17.96
N TRP A 308 -14.52 24.15 17.89
CA TRP A 308 -14.12 25.40 17.26
C TRP A 308 -14.21 26.53 18.26
N LYS A 309 -13.13 27.29 18.42
CA LYS A 309 -13.09 28.45 19.31
C LYS A 309 -12.53 29.66 18.57
N CYS A 310 -13.35 30.70 18.49
CA CYS A 310 -12.95 32.04 18.07
C CYS A 310 -12.52 32.85 19.31
N HIS A 311 -11.34 33.46 19.26
CA HIS A 311 -10.79 34.33 20.31
C HIS A 311 -10.84 35.82 19.92
N LEU A 312 -11.33 36.13 18.72
CA LEU A 312 -11.51 37.50 18.27
C LEU A 312 -12.65 38.18 19.06
N PRO A 313 -12.57 39.51 19.29
CA PRO A 313 -13.65 40.27 19.93
C PRO A 313 -14.96 40.26 19.13
N GLU A 314 -14.84 40.14 17.80
CA GLU A 314 -15.94 39.99 16.85
C GLU A 314 -15.54 38.93 15.82
N GLU A 315 -16.45 38.00 15.54
CA GLU A 315 -16.19 36.87 14.65
C GLU A 315 -16.13 37.34 13.19
N SER A 316 -15.00 37.07 12.53
CA SER A 316 -14.83 37.30 11.11
C SER A 316 -15.02 35.99 10.36
N ARG A 317 -16.16 35.85 9.67
CA ARG A 317 -16.47 34.68 8.83
C ARG A 317 -15.34 34.40 7.84
N GLU A 318 -14.82 35.43 7.17
CA GLU A 318 -13.75 35.29 6.17
C GLU A 318 -12.45 34.73 6.78
N LEU A 319 -12.05 35.19 7.98
CA LEU A 319 -10.86 34.67 8.66
C LEU A 319 -11.06 33.25 9.18
N GLY A 320 -12.27 32.93 9.64
CA GLY A 320 -12.65 31.57 10.04
C GLY A 320 -12.65 30.61 8.86
N GLU A 321 -13.16 31.03 7.69
CA GLU A 321 -13.10 30.25 6.44
C GLU A 321 -11.64 29.94 6.08
N LYS A 322 -10.76 30.96 6.06
CA LYS A 322 -9.32 30.77 5.80
C LYS A 322 -8.65 29.83 6.80
N PHE A 323 -9.02 29.90 8.08
CA PHE A 323 -8.44 29.01 9.09
C PHE A 323 -8.94 27.57 8.92
N TYR A 324 -10.24 27.39 8.65
CA TYR A 324 -10.80 26.08 8.40
C TYR A 324 -10.18 25.43 7.16
N THR A 325 -9.97 26.20 6.08
CA THR A 325 -9.26 25.72 4.89
C THR A 325 -7.85 25.24 5.22
N PHE A 326 -7.10 25.95 6.07
CA PHE A 326 -5.79 25.50 6.55
C PHE A 326 -5.87 24.19 7.34
N VAL A 327 -6.83 24.09 8.27
CA VAL A 327 -7.09 22.87 9.05
C VAL A 327 -7.43 21.69 8.12
N ASN A 328 -8.32 21.89 7.17
CA ASN A 328 -8.77 20.86 6.23
C ASN A 328 -7.61 20.40 5.34
N SER A 329 -6.77 21.33 4.87
CA SER A 329 -5.55 21.03 4.12
C SER A 329 -4.58 20.17 4.93
N PHE A 330 -4.35 20.51 6.19
CA PHE A 330 -3.50 19.72 7.10
C PHE A 330 -4.06 18.31 7.31
N LEU A 331 -5.37 18.20 7.54
CA LEU A 331 -6.02 16.90 7.70
C LEU A 331 -5.94 16.07 6.41
N ASN A 332 -6.17 16.65 5.23
CA ASN A 332 -6.09 15.95 3.93
C ASN A 332 -4.67 15.44 3.68
N HIS A 333 -3.66 16.22 4.04
CA HIS A 333 -2.26 15.82 3.89
C HIS A 333 -1.90 14.55 4.69
N HIS A 334 -2.57 14.28 5.80
CA HIS A 334 -2.27 13.14 6.66
C HIS A 334 -3.29 12.00 6.58
N PHE A 335 -4.56 12.33 6.32
CA PHE A 335 -5.71 11.44 6.38
C PHE A 335 -6.69 11.81 5.28
N ASP A 336 -6.56 11.16 4.13
CA ASP A 336 -7.38 11.48 2.96
C ASP A 336 -8.81 10.88 3.05
N ASN A 337 -8.93 9.70 3.66
CA ASN A 337 -10.20 9.02 3.89
C ASN A 337 -10.74 9.32 5.30
N ARG A 338 -11.53 10.40 5.42
CA ARG A 338 -12.12 10.81 6.69
C ARG A 338 -13.63 10.69 6.69
N SER A 339 -14.17 10.23 7.81
CA SER A 339 -15.61 10.20 8.05
C SER A 339 -15.99 10.77 9.41
N SER A 340 -17.22 11.25 9.54
CA SER A 340 -17.74 11.81 10.81
C SER A 340 -19.25 11.72 10.85
N ASP A 341 -19.83 11.52 12.03
CA ASP A 341 -21.23 11.86 12.26
C ASP A 341 -21.39 13.37 11.99
N ILE A 342 -22.37 13.75 11.18
CA ILE A 342 -22.57 15.15 10.76
C ILE A 342 -22.75 16.10 11.96
N LYS A 343 -23.20 15.59 13.11
CA LYS A 343 -23.33 16.37 14.34
C LYS A 343 -21.98 16.73 14.96
N GLU A 344 -20.96 15.89 14.78
CA GLU A 344 -19.61 16.17 15.28
C GLU A 344 -19.04 17.42 14.62
N VAL A 345 -19.34 17.64 13.33
CA VAL A 345 -18.82 18.80 12.59
C VAL A 345 -19.69 20.06 12.69
N GLU A 346 -20.78 20.04 13.46
CA GLU A 346 -21.65 21.22 13.64
C GLU A 346 -20.89 22.49 14.08
N PRO A 347 -19.85 22.42 14.96
CA PRO A 347 -19.09 23.60 15.38
C PRO A 347 -18.35 24.32 14.26
N VAL A 348 -18.11 23.66 13.12
CA VAL A 348 -17.41 24.23 11.95
C VAL A 348 -18.32 24.30 10.72
N LYS A 349 -19.61 24.00 10.87
CA LYS A 349 -20.55 23.86 9.76
C LYS A 349 -20.64 25.08 8.85
N GLU A 350 -20.62 26.27 9.42
CA GLU A 350 -20.69 27.53 8.65
C GLU A 350 -19.46 27.75 7.76
N TYR A 351 -18.34 27.09 8.08
CA TYR A 351 -17.10 27.09 7.31
C TYR A 351 -17.04 25.92 6.31
N ILE A 352 -17.71 24.79 6.64
CA ILE A 352 -17.84 23.62 5.77
C ILE A 352 -18.75 23.87 4.57
N GLU A 353 -19.65 24.87 4.61
CA GLU A 353 -20.66 25.09 3.55
C GLU A 353 -20.11 25.10 2.12
N LYS A 354 -18.88 25.59 1.93
CA LYS A 354 -18.19 25.62 0.64
C LYS A 354 -17.60 24.27 0.22
N ASP A 355 -17.30 23.43 1.19
CA ASP A 355 -16.74 22.09 1.01
C ASP A 355 -17.85 21.01 0.95
N LEU A 356 -19.10 21.36 1.29
CA LEU A 356 -20.24 20.44 1.34
C LEU A 356 -20.50 19.69 0.02
N TRP A 357 -20.15 20.28 -1.13
CA TRP A 357 -20.36 19.62 -2.42
C TRP A 357 -19.43 18.42 -2.63
N TYR A 358 -18.31 18.37 -1.90
CA TYR A 358 -17.38 17.25 -1.87
C TYR A 358 -17.71 16.22 -0.79
N LEU A 359 -18.75 16.41 0.02
CA LEU A 359 -19.04 15.49 1.12
C LEU A 359 -20.16 14.52 0.75
N LEU A 360 -19.84 13.22 0.78
CA LEU A 360 -20.83 12.15 0.61
C LEU A 360 -21.53 11.88 1.93
N LYS A 361 -22.87 11.81 1.90
CA LYS A 361 -23.69 11.50 3.08
C LYS A 361 -24.15 10.05 3.03
N PHE A 362 -24.01 9.33 4.14
CA PHE A 362 -24.46 7.95 4.26
C PHE A 362 -25.01 7.65 5.66
N PRO A 363 -25.95 6.70 5.80
CA PRO A 363 -26.48 6.30 7.10
C PRO A 363 -25.55 5.30 7.79
N PHE A 364 -25.34 5.47 9.10
CA PHE A 364 -24.65 4.48 9.94
C PHE A 364 -25.19 4.54 11.37
N GLU A 365 -25.58 3.40 11.93
CA GLU A 365 -26.11 3.26 13.31
C GLU A 365 -27.18 4.30 13.71
N GLY A 366 -28.09 4.62 12.79
CA GLY A 366 -29.18 5.59 13.04
C GLY A 366 -28.75 7.06 13.01
N LYS A 367 -27.50 7.33 12.60
CA LYS A 367 -26.93 8.66 12.40
C LYS A 367 -26.71 8.93 10.92
N THR A 368 -26.49 10.20 10.58
CA THR A 368 -26.07 10.63 9.24
C THR A 368 -24.59 10.93 9.30
N TYR A 369 -23.79 10.15 8.60
CA TYR A 369 -22.36 10.38 8.45
C TYR A 369 -22.09 11.18 7.18
N ILE A 370 -20.98 11.89 7.21
CA ILE A 370 -20.33 12.50 6.06
C ILE A 370 -18.96 11.84 5.86
N ARG A 371 -18.52 11.71 4.61
CA ARG A 371 -17.13 11.38 4.26
C ARG A 371 -16.59 12.34 3.21
N THR A 372 -15.27 12.57 3.23
CA THR A 372 -14.57 13.25 2.14
C THR A 372 -14.76 12.47 0.84
N ARG A 373 -15.24 13.12 -0.23
CA ARG A 373 -14.99 12.62 -1.59
C ARG A 373 -13.51 12.80 -1.83
N GLN A 374 -12.91 11.77 -2.40
CA GLN A 374 -11.63 11.95 -3.01
C GLN A 374 -11.81 12.88 -4.19
N LEU A 375 -11.06 13.95 -4.16
CA LEU A 375 -10.64 14.61 -5.37
C LEU A 375 -9.30 13.95 -5.64
N TRP A 376 -9.10 13.29 -6.78
CA TRP A 376 -8.09 13.69 -7.76
C TRP A 376 -8.22 12.93 -9.08
#